data_AF-A0A960UDT7-F1
#
_entry.id   AF-A0A960UDT7-F1
#
_cell.length_a   1.000
_cell.length_b   1.000
_cell.length_c   1.000
_cell.angle_alpha   90.00
_cell.angle_beta   90.00
_cell.angle_gamma   90.00
#
_symmetry.space_group_name_H-M   'P 1'
#
loop_
_entity.id
_entity.type
_entity.pdbx_description
1 polymer ?
#
loop_
_entity_poly.entity_id
_entity_poly.type
_entity_poly.pdbx_seq_one_letter_code
_entity_poly.pdbx_strand_id
1 'polypeptide(L)'
;MPATAVERVLARVKKEGIEVIDLKFVNLYGGWHHISVPLSQVGPELFSAGIAFDGSSVPGFKRLEAGDMVLLPDPDTATRDPFWDRPTLSMIAQPAEADTRAPFARDPRAILGKAEALMKSTGVATASLWSPEFEFYIFDAVTYMNDINTASYRIDSAEADWNSGIGPDNNLGHKIPRQG
;
A
#
# COMPACT_ATOMS: atom_id res chain seq x y z
N MET A 1 15.24 11.37 -27.39
CA MET A 1 15.43 10.96 -25.98
C MET A 1 14.27 10.06 -25.59
N PRO A 2 14.45 9.02 -24.76
CA PRO A 2 13.35 8.20 -24.29
C PRO A 2 12.36 9.04 -23.46
N ALA A 3 11.07 8.70 -23.52
CA ALA A 3 10.04 9.36 -22.73
C ALA A 3 10.31 9.21 -21.22
N THR A 4 10.13 10.30 -20.48
CA THR A 4 10.22 10.34 -19.01
C THR A 4 9.18 9.42 -18.38
N ALA A 5 9.38 9.06 -17.10
CA ALA A 5 8.43 8.22 -16.38
C ALA A 5 7.01 8.84 -16.33
N VAL A 6 6.93 10.16 -16.11
CA VAL A 6 5.67 10.91 -16.12
C VAL A 6 4.98 10.84 -17.47
N GLU A 7 5.71 11.07 -18.58
CA GLU A 7 5.14 10.97 -19.92
C GLU A 7 4.62 9.56 -20.23
N ARG A 8 5.33 8.51 -19.77
CA ARG A 8 4.87 7.13 -19.90
C ARG A 8 3.55 6.89 -19.16
N VAL A 9 3.42 7.39 -17.93
CA VAL A 9 2.19 7.29 -17.14
C VAL A 9 1.05 8.03 -17.83
N LEU A 10 1.25 9.28 -18.26
CA LEU A 10 0.20 10.06 -18.93
C LEU A 10 -0.23 9.45 -20.27
N ALA A 11 0.70 8.86 -21.02
CA ALA A 11 0.38 8.10 -22.22
C ALA A 11 -0.44 6.84 -21.90
N ARG A 12 -0.07 6.13 -20.83
CA ARG A 12 -0.78 4.95 -20.34
C ARG A 12 -2.21 5.27 -19.91
N VAL A 13 -2.40 6.38 -19.18
CA VAL A 13 -3.72 6.87 -18.77
C VAL A 13 -4.66 7.01 -19.97
N LYS A 14 -4.19 7.63 -21.06
CA LYS A 14 -4.97 7.78 -22.30
C LYS A 14 -5.19 6.45 -23.02
N LYS A 15 -4.14 5.64 -23.16
CA LYS A 15 -4.17 4.39 -23.92
C LYS A 15 -5.08 3.34 -23.28
N GLU A 16 -5.06 3.23 -21.95
CA GLU A 16 -5.80 2.22 -21.19
C GLU A 16 -7.17 2.73 -20.72
N GLY A 17 -7.54 3.99 -21.03
CA GLY A 17 -8.80 4.58 -20.60
C GLY A 17 -8.93 4.66 -19.08
N ILE A 18 -7.83 4.94 -18.38
CA ILE A 18 -7.82 5.08 -16.91
C ILE A 18 -8.70 6.25 -16.51
N GLU A 19 -9.57 6.07 -15.51
CA GLU A 19 -10.48 7.08 -14.99
C GLU A 19 -10.04 7.65 -13.63
N VAL A 20 -9.20 6.90 -12.90
CA VAL A 20 -8.75 7.24 -11.55
C VAL A 20 -7.28 6.88 -11.38
N ILE A 21 -6.53 7.73 -10.69
CA ILE A 21 -5.22 7.38 -10.15
C ILE A 21 -5.35 7.15 -8.65
N ASP A 22 -4.98 5.97 -8.18
CA ASP A 22 -4.99 5.63 -6.75
C ASP A 22 -3.57 5.75 -6.18
N LEU A 23 -3.35 6.75 -5.33
CA LEU A 23 -2.06 7.04 -4.71
C LEU A 23 -1.97 6.33 -3.37
N LYS A 24 -0.97 5.47 -3.21
CA LYS A 24 -0.79 4.60 -2.04
C LYS A 24 0.46 4.98 -1.26
N PHE A 25 0.38 4.97 0.07
CA PHE A 25 1.53 5.20 0.94
C PHE A 25 1.41 4.37 2.21
N VAL A 26 2.52 4.22 2.94
CA VAL A 26 2.55 3.45 4.19
C VAL A 26 2.76 4.37 5.37
N ASN A 27 2.09 4.05 6.49
CA ASN A 27 2.40 4.68 7.75
C ASN A 27 3.53 3.95 8.49
N LEU A 28 3.97 4.50 9.62
CA LEU A 28 5.06 3.93 10.41
C LEU A 28 4.76 2.52 10.94
N TYR A 29 3.48 2.18 11.13
CA TYR A 29 3.04 0.87 11.59
C TYR A 29 2.87 -0.16 10.45
N GLY A 30 3.18 0.21 9.21
CA GLY A 30 3.02 -0.64 8.03
C GLY A 30 1.59 -0.69 7.46
N GLY A 31 0.69 0.14 7.98
CA GLY A 31 -0.66 0.29 7.44
C GLY A 31 -0.61 0.90 6.03
N TRP A 32 -1.33 0.30 5.09
CA TRP A 32 -1.42 0.74 3.71
C TRP A 32 -2.59 1.72 3.56
N HIS A 33 -2.29 2.97 3.22
CA HIS A 33 -3.26 4.06 3.06
C HIS A 33 -3.29 4.52 1.61
N HIS A 34 -4.40 5.13 1.19
CA HIS A 34 -4.53 5.60 -0.18
C HIS A 34 -5.49 6.78 -0.37
N ILE A 35 -5.30 7.52 -1.46
CA ILE A 35 -6.15 8.62 -1.93
C ILE A 35 -6.40 8.44 -3.43
N SER A 36 -7.67 8.41 -3.82
CA SER A 36 -8.07 8.34 -5.22
C SER A 36 -8.20 9.73 -5.85
N VAL A 37 -7.49 9.94 -6.95
CA VAL A 37 -7.39 11.21 -7.67
C VAL A 37 -8.17 11.10 -8.99
N PRO A 38 -9.18 11.95 -9.23
CA PRO A 38 -9.92 11.93 -10.48
C PRO A 38 -9.07 12.45 -11.64
N LEU A 39 -9.34 11.97 -12.86
CA LEU A 39 -8.61 12.41 -14.07
C LEU A 39 -8.55 13.92 -14.27
N SER A 40 -9.54 14.67 -13.81
CA SER A 40 -9.55 16.14 -13.92
C SER A 40 -8.37 16.81 -13.21
N GLN A 41 -7.74 16.12 -12.25
CA GLN A 41 -6.55 16.57 -11.54
C GLN A 41 -5.28 15.86 -12.02
N VAL A 42 -5.36 14.99 -13.02
CA VAL A 42 -4.22 14.23 -13.54
C VAL A 42 -3.55 15.02 -14.67
N GLY A 43 -2.36 15.54 -14.36
CA GLY A 43 -1.48 16.20 -15.32
C GLY A 43 -0.02 16.12 -14.86
N PRO A 44 0.93 16.73 -15.60
CA PRO A 44 2.33 16.78 -15.16
C PRO A 44 2.52 17.41 -13.78
N GLU A 45 1.66 18.37 -13.42
CA GLU A 45 1.73 19.10 -12.16
C GLU A 45 1.53 18.20 -10.94
N LEU A 46 0.66 17.20 -11.04
CA LEU A 46 0.41 16.19 -10.00
C LEU A 46 1.71 15.54 -9.50
N PHE A 47 2.68 15.31 -10.40
CA PHE A 47 3.96 14.67 -10.07
C PHE A 47 4.97 15.63 -9.44
N SER A 48 4.80 16.94 -9.63
CA SER A 48 5.69 17.97 -9.07
C SER A 48 5.15 18.61 -7.80
N ALA A 49 3.83 18.87 -7.72
CA ALA A 49 3.19 19.53 -6.60
C ALA A 49 2.58 18.54 -5.61
N GLY A 50 2.15 17.37 -6.10
CA GLY A 50 1.50 16.35 -5.31
C GLY A 50 0.04 16.69 -4.96
N ILE A 51 -0.57 15.81 -4.17
CA ILE A 51 -1.91 16.01 -3.61
C ILE A 51 -1.78 16.28 -2.12
N ALA A 52 -2.41 17.37 -1.66
CA ALA A 52 -2.46 17.69 -0.25
C ALA A 52 -3.30 16.67 0.52
N PHE A 53 -2.87 16.32 1.73
CA PHE A 53 -3.61 15.45 2.63
C PHE A 53 -3.36 15.81 4.09
N ASP A 54 -4.30 15.44 4.95
CA ASP A 54 -4.21 15.63 6.40
C ASP A 54 -3.40 14.51 7.05
N GLY A 55 -2.13 14.79 7.33
CA GLY A 55 -1.23 13.87 8.02
C GLY A 55 -1.61 13.56 9.47
N SER A 56 -2.47 14.35 10.10
CA SER A 56 -2.90 14.13 11.49
C SER A 56 -3.83 12.93 11.66
N SER A 57 -4.52 12.55 10.59
CA SER A 57 -5.37 11.37 10.50
C SER A 57 -4.58 10.06 10.38
N VAL A 58 -3.26 10.14 10.15
CA VAL A 58 -2.40 8.97 9.90
C VAL A 58 -1.57 8.66 11.16
N PRO A 59 -1.78 7.49 11.81
CA PRO A 59 -1.00 7.12 12.98
C PRO A 59 0.51 7.12 12.73
N GLY A 60 1.25 7.81 13.60
CA GLY A 60 2.72 7.96 13.51
C GLY A 60 3.21 9.14 12.67
N PHE A 61 2.30 9.87 11.99
CA PHE A 61 2.63 11.07 11.22
C PHE A 61 2.53 12.32 12.10
N LYS A 62 2.27 13.48 11.49
CA LYS A 62 2.19 14.78 12.14
C LYS A 62 1.05 14.83 13.16
N ARG A 63 1.21 15.65 14.20
CA ARG A 63 0.08 16.01 15.08
C ARG A 63 -0.77 17.08 14.40
N LEU A 64 -1.99 17.29 14.88
CA LEU A 64 -2.95 18.26 14.33
C LEU A 64 -2.32 19.66 14.12
N GLU A 65 -1.39 20.05 14.98
CA GLU A 65 -0.78 21.38 14.98
C GLU A 65 0.38 21.56 13.98
N ALA A 66 0.80 20.50 13.27
CA ALA A 66 2.05 20.49 12.48
C ALA A 66 1.87 20.76 10.97
N GLY A 67 0.67 21.20 10.56
CA GLY A 67 0.37 21.67 9.20
C GLY A 67 0.20 20.57 8.15
N ASP A 68 -0.26 20.98 6.97
CA ASP A 68 -0.60 20.10 5.84
C ASP A 68 0.63 19.33 5.30
N MET A 69 0.35 18.19 4.66
CA MET A 69 1.33 17.36 3.97
C MET A 69 0.93 17.18 2.50
N VAL A 70 1.86 16.72 1.65
CA VAL A 70 1.57 16.36 0.27
C VAL A 70 2.03 14.94 -0.04
N LEU A 71 1.31 14.26 -0.94
CA LEU A 71 1.70 13.00 -1.54
C LEU A 71 2.25 13.25 -2.94
N LEU A 72 3.52 12.93 -3.15
CA LEU A 72 4.18 13.02 -4.45
C LEU A 72 4.19 11.64 -5.13
N PRO A 73 3.46 11.43 -6.23
CA PRO A 73 3.41 10.13 -6.91
C PRO A 73 4.77 9.71 -7.47
N ASP A 74 5.10 8.43 -7.33
CA ASP A 74 6.25 7.80 -7.97
C ASP A 74 5.80 7.11 -9.28
N PRO A 75 6.07 7.72 -10.46
CA PRO A 75 5.58 7.21 -11.74
C PRO A 75 6.18 5.85 -12.13
N ASP A 76 7.33 5.46 -11.59
CA ASP A 76 7.95 4.17 -11.90
C ASP A 76 7.24 3.00 -11.20
N THR A 77 6.36 3.29 -10.23
CA THR A 77 5.56 2.28 -9.51
C THR A 77 4.16 2.06 -10.10
N ALA A 78 3.84 2.73 -11.22
CA ALA A 78 2.52 2.70 -11.82
C ALA A 78 2.11 1.31 -12.30
N THR A 79 1.01 0.79 -11.76
CA THR A 79 0.41 -0.49 -12.15
C THR A 79 -1.10 -0.35 -12.30
N ARG A 80 -1.71 -1.12 -13.21
CA ARG A 80 -3.16 -1.15 -13.37
C ARG A 80 -3.73 -1.98 -12.22
N ASP A 81 -4.66 -1.42 -11.48
CA ASP A 81 -5.31 -2.15 -10.39
C ASP A 81 -6.34 -3.13 -10.99
N PRO A 82 -6.29 -4.43 -10.66
CA PRO A 82 -7.16 -5.43 -11.28
C PRO A 82 -8.53 -5.55 -10.60
N PHE A 83 -8.76 -4.90 -9.45
CA PHE A 83 -9.94 -5.14 -8.61
C PHE A 83 -11.01 -4.06 -8.70
N TRP A 84 -10.68 -2.86 -9.20
CA TRP A 84 -11.67 -1.79 -9.36
C TRP A 84 -12.51 -1.96 -10.61
N ASP A 85 -13.83 -1.76 -10.48
CA ASP A 85 -14.75 -1.70 -11.62
C ASP A 85 -14.38 -0.58 -12.59
N ARG A 86 -14.01 0.60 -12.04
CA ARG A 86 -13.51 1.72 -12.84
C ARG A 86 -12.03 1.52 -13.15
N PRO A 87 -11.60 1.67 -14.42
CA PRO A 87 -10.19 1.57 -14.78
C PRO A 87 -9.31 2.49 -13.92
N THR A 88 -8.46 1.88 -13.09
CA THR A 88 -7.68 2.60 -12.08
C THR A 88 -6.19 2.27 -12.21
N LEU A 89 -5.35 3.31 -12.13
CA LEU A 89 -3.91 3.15 -12.08
C LEU A 89 -3.42 3.40 -10.64
N SER A 90 -2.88 2.36 -10.02
CA SER A 90 -2.29 2.39 -8.68
C SER A 90 -0.84 2.83 -8.75
N MET A 91 -0.44 3.79 -7.91
CA MET A 91 0.94 4.25 -7.77
C MET A 91 1.30 4.42 -6.30
N ILE A 92 2.54 4.10 -5.94
CA ILE A 92 3.09 4.50 -4.65
C ILE A 92 3.34 6.00 -4.69
N ALA A 93 3.06 6.69 -3.59
CA ALA A 93 3.35 8.10 -3.41
C ALA A 93 4.23 8.31 -2.17
N GLN A 94 5.10 9.30 -2.26
CA GLN A 94 6.01 9.74 -1.21
C GLN A 94 5.34 10.84 -0.38
N PRO A 95 5.05 10.61 0.91
CA PRO A 95 4.70 11.70 1.82
C PRO A 95 5.83 12.71 1.93
N ALA A 96 5.50 14.00 1.82
CA ALA A 96 6.45 15.10 1.85
C ALA A 96 5.88 16.34 2.55
N GLU A 97 6.78 17.23 2.96
CA GLU A 97 6.44 18.53 3.53
C GLU A 97 5.76 19.42 2.48
N ALA A 98 4.62 20.03 2.82
CA ALA A 98 3.80 20.77 1.88
C ALA A 98 4.44 22.07 1.36
N ASP A 99 5.47 22.59 2.02
CA ASP A 99 6.17 23.84 1.68
C ASP A 99 7.48 23.60 0.90
N THR A 100 8.27 22.64 1.32
CA THR A 100 9.61 22.36 0.76
C THR A 100 9.62 21.18 -0.18
N ARG A 101 8.57 20.34 -0.13
CA ARG A 101 8.46 19.06 -0.86
C ARG A 101 9.57 18.08 -0.46
N ALA A 102 10.22 18.34 0.68
CA ALA A 102 11.20 17.45 1.25
C ALA A 102 10.52 16.15 1.72
N PRO A 103 11.15 14.98 1.50
CA PRO A 103 10.60 13.71 1.97
C PRO A 103 10.34 13.72 3.47
N PHE A 104 9.16 13.25 3.88
CA PHE A 104 8.78 13.24 5.28
C PHE A 104 9.70 12.32 6.09
N ALA A 105 10.24 12.82 7.20
CA ALA A 105 11.29 12.13 7.93
C ALA A 105 10.88 10.78 8.57
N ARG A 106 9.57 10.59 8.82
CA ARG A 106 9.02 9.37 9.42
C ARG A 106 8.34 8.43 8.42
N ASP A 107 8.39 8.75 7.13
CA ASP A 107 7.92 7.83 6.11
C ASP A 107 8.91 6.66 5.97
N PRO A 108 8.46 5.40 6.14
CA PRO A 108 9.30 4.22 5.98
C PRO A 108 10.03 4.14 4.63
N ARG A 109 9.38 4.57 3.52
CA ARG A 109 10.01 4.54 2.19
C ARG A 109 11.15 5.54 2.07
N ALA A 110 10.98 6.76 2.58
CA ALA A 110 12.05 7.75 2.68
C ALA A 110 13.22 7.29 3.56
N ILE A 111 12.93 6.61 4.67
CA ILE A 111 13.96 6.02 5.54
C ILE A 111 14.76 4.95 4.77
N LEU A 112 14.09 4.06 4.03
CA LEU A 112 14.74 3.04 3.22
C LEU A 112 15.64 3.67 2.13
N GLY A 113 15.15 4.71 1.44
CA GLY A 113 15.95 5.43 0.44
C GLY A 113 17.21 6.07 1.05
N LYS A 114 17.12 6.64 2.25
CA LYS A 114 18.29 7.17 2.99
C LYS A 114 19.27 6.07 3.37
N ALA A 115 18.78 4.93 3.83
CA ALA A 115 19.62 3.78 4.19
C ALA A 115 20.36 3.21 2.97
N GLU A 116 19.68 3.08 1.83
CA GLU A 116 20.28 2.64 0.58
C GLU A 116 21.35 3.63 0.09
N ALA A 117 21.06 4.94 0.13
CA ALA A 117 22.02 5.98 -0.25
C ALA A 117 23.26 5.97 0.65
N LEU A 118 23.08 5.81 1.96
CA LEU A 118 24.17 5.71 2.92
C LEU A 118 25.06 4.50 2.62
N MET A 119 24.48 3.32 2.46
CA MET A 119 25.20 2.10 2.07
C MET A 119 26.04 2.34 0.81
N LYS A 120 25.45 2.88 -0.26
CA LYS A 120 26.17 3.20 -1.50
C LYS A 120 27.33 4.18 -1.25
N SER A 121 27.13 5.21 -0.43
CA SER A 121 28.18 6.20 -0.13
C SER A 121 29.38 5.63 0.64
N THR A 122 29.20 4.54 1.40
CA THR A 122 30.32 3.87 2.09
C THR A 122 31.22 3.09 1.14
N GLY A 123 30.77 2.81 -0.09
CA GLY A 123 31.49 1.98 -1.05
C GLY A 123 31.47 0.47 -0.73
N VAL A 124 30.80 0.04 0.34
CA VAL A 124 30.75 -1.38 0.75
C VAL A 124 29.92 -2.23 -0.22
N ALA A 125 28.84 -1.68 -0.77
CA ALA A 125 27.96 -2.38 -1.71
C ALA A 125 27.26 -1.40 -2.66
N THR A 126 26.85 -1.91 -3.83
CA THR A 126 26.07 -1.15 -4.82
C THR A 126 24.56 -1.39 -4.70
N ALA A 127 24.15 -2.52 -4.12
CA ALA A 127 22.76 -2.90 -3.93
C ALA A 127 22.62 -3.82 -2.69
N SER A 128 21.43 -3.80 -2.10
CA SER A 128 20.99 -4.75 -1.06
C SER A 128 19.73 -5.43 -1.57
N LEU A 129 19.79 -6.75 -1.81
CA LEU A 129 18.69 -7.52 -2.37
C LEU A 129 17.96 -8.27 -1.26
N TRP A 130 16.63 -8.13 -1.22
CA TRP A 130 15.77 -8.73 -0.20
C TRP A 130 14.74 -9.62 -0.88
N SER A 131 14.58 -10.84 -0.37
CA SER A 131 13.59 -11.81 -0.85
C SER A 131 12.81 -12.36 0.34
N PRO A 132 11.81 -11.63 0.84
CA PRO A 132 10.96 -12.12 1.92
C PRO A 132 10.05 -13.25 1.44
N GLU A 133 9.85 -14.25 2.28
CA GLU A 133 8.81 -15.26 2.12
C GLU A 133 7.63 -14.86 3.02
N PHE A 134 6.49 -14.55 2.41
CA PHE A 134 5.29 -14.14 3.12
C PHE A 134 4.33 -15.32 3.22
N GLU A 135 4.31 -15.97 4.38
CA GLU A 135 3.25 -16.91 4.72
C GLU A 135 1.95 -16.14 5.02
N PHE A 136 0.82 -16.65 4.54
CA PHE A 136 -0.49 -16.06 4.77
C PHE A 136 -1.57 -17.15 4.91
N TYR A 137 -2.72 -16.75 5.43
CA TYR A 137 -3.89 -17.61 5.59
C TYR A 137 -5.05 -17.06 4.77
N ILE A 138 -5.85 -17.95 4.18
CA ILE A 138 -7.14 -17.64 3.57
C ILE A 138 -8.22 -18.27 4.44
N PHE A 139 -9.13 -17.43 4.95
CA PHE A 139 -10.23 -17.85 5.81
C PHE A 139 -11.57 -17.60 5.13
N ASP A 140 -12.58 -18.39 5.48
CA ASP A 140 -13.96 -18.17 5.04
C ASP A 140 -14.71 -17.22 5.98
N ALA A 141 -14.36 -17.25 7.27
CA ALA A 141 -14.98 -16.39 8.27
C ALA A 141 -14.01 -16.01 9.39
N VAL A 142 -14.10 -14.76 9.83
CA VAL A 142 -13.45 -14.26 11.04
C VAL A 142 -14.46 -13.42 11.81
N THR A 143 -14.72 -13.77 13.07
CA THR A 143 -15.54 -12.96 13.98
C THR A 143 -14.74 -12.67 15.25
N TYR A 144 -14.93 -11.48 15.82
CA TYR A 144 -14.31 -11.09 17.07
C TYR A 144 -15.26 -10.20 17.89
N MET A 145 -15.07 -10.21 19.21
CA MET A 145 -15.80 -9.36 20.15
C MET A 145 -14.81 -8.79 21.17
N ASN A 146 -14.91 -7.49 21.43
CA ASN A 146 -14.09 -6.80 22.42
C ASN A 146 -14.97 -5.79 23.16
N ASP A 147 -15.69 -6.28 24.16
CA ASP A 147 -16.59 -5.54 25.03
C ASP A 147 -16.04 -5.48 26.46
N ILE A 148 -16.63 -4.62 27.30
CA ILE A 148 -16.19 -4.36 28.69
C ILE A 148 -16.00 -5.64 29.50
N ASN A 149 -16.84 -6.65 29.30
CA ASN A 149 -16.83 -7.92 30.04
C ASN A 149 -16.63 -9.15 29.13
N THR A 150 -16.28 -8.98 27.85
CA THR A 150 -16.09 -10.12 26.95
C THR A 150 -15.04 -9.85 25.89
N ALA A 151 -14.11 -10.79 25.75
CA ALA A 151 -13.20 -10.86 24.63
C ALA A 151 -13.34 -12.25 23.97
N SER A 152 -13.55 -12.28 22.66
CA SER A 152 -13.59 -13.53 21.90
C SER A 152 -13.12 -13.34 20.46
N TYR A 153 -12.66 -14.42 19.85
CA TYR A 153 -12.45 -14.51 18.41
C TYR A 153 -12.83 -15.91 17.94
N ARG A 154 -13.28 -16.01 16.70
CA ARG A 154 -13.52 -17.27 16.00
C ARG A 154 -13.07 -17.11 14.55
N ILE A 155 -12.29 -18.07 14.09
CA ILE A 155 -11.82 -18.15 12.72
C ILE A 155 -12.36 -19.47 12.16
N ASP A 156 -12.79 -19.47 10.91
CA ASP A 156 -13.28 -20.65 10.24
C ASP A 156 -12.76 -20.71 8.79
N SER A 157 -12.51 -21.93 8.34
CA SER A 157 -12.12 -22.24 6.96
C SER A 157 -12.61 -23.65 6.62
N ALA A 158 -13.09 -23.84 5.40
CA ALA A 158 -13.45 -25.12 4.85
C ALA A 158 -12.30 -26.12 4.97
N GLU A 159 -11.04 -25.67 4.91
CA GLU A 159 -9.86 -26.53 4.98
C GLU A 159 -9.48 -26.97 6.40
N ALA A 160 -10.10 -26.38 7.43
CA ALA A 160 -9.76 -26.63 8.82
C ALA A 160 -10.18 -28.02 9.29
N ASP A 161 -9.33 -28.66 10.11
CA ASP A 161 -9.57 -30.01 10.65
C ASP A 161 -10.85 -30.11 11.49
N TRP A 162 -11.22 -29.06 12.22
CA TRP A 162 -12.45 -29.03 13.01
C TRP A 162 -13.74 -29.11 12.16
N ASN A 163 -13.64 -28.93 10.83
CA ASN A 163 -14.76 -29.07 9.89
C ASN A 163 -14.85 -30.46 9.22
N SER A 164 -13.99 -31.42 9.60
CA SER A 164 -13.92 -32.78 9.00
C SER A 164 -15.19 -33.62 9.18
N GLY A 165 -16.19 -33.17 9.93
CA GLY A 165 -17.47 -33.86 10.13
C GLY A 165 -18.70 -33.14 9.55
N ILE A 166 -18.54 -31.98 8.92
CA ILE A 166 -19.65 -31.12 8.51
C ILE A 166 -20.07 -31.44 7.06
N GLY A 167 -20.93 -32.44 6.90
CA GLY A 167 -21.67 -32.73 5.66
C GLY A 167 -20.81 -33.08 4.42
N PRO A 168 -21.44 -33.53 3.31
CA PRO A 168 -20.72 -33.91 2.09
C PRO A 168 -20.17 -32.70 1.31
N ASP A 169 -20.85 -31.55 1.37
CA ASP A 169 -20.54 -30.39 0.51
C ASP A 169 -19.23 -29.69 0.88
N ASN A 170 -18.73 -29.89 2.10
CA ASN A 170 -17.53 -29.23 2.61
C ASN A 170 -16.39 -30.21 2.92
N ASN A 171 -16.44 -31.45 2.42
CA ASN A 171 -15.53 -32.50 2.83
C ASN A 171 -15.00 -33.33 1.65
N LEU A 172 -14.07 -32.73 0.91
CA LEU A 172 -13.45 -33.33 -0.29
C LEU A 172 -12.29 -34.30 0.04
N GLY A 173 -12.01 -34.57 1.32
CA GLY A 173 -10.89 -35.42 1.75
C GLY A 173 -9.94 -34.69 2.70
N HIS A 174 -8.64 -34.70 2.39
CA HIS A 174 -7.56 -34.19 3.24
C HIS A 174 -7.86 -32.78 3.80
N LYS A 175 -7.76 -32.62 5.12
CA LYS A 175 -7.85 -31.36 5.86
C LYS A 175 -6.51 -31.05 6.50
N ILE A 176 -6.21 -29.76 6.66
CA ILE A 176 -4.97 -29.31 7.29
C ILE A 176 -5.04 -29.65 8.78
N PRO A 177 -4.18 -30.54 9.30
CA PRO A 177 -4.24 -30.93 10.70
C PRO A 177 -3.70 -29.80 11.60
N ARG A 178 -4.13 -29.80 12.86
CA ARG A 178 -3.56 -28.92 13.88
C ARG A 178 -2.03 -29.12 13.96
N GLN A 179 -1.28 -28.05 13.64
CA GLN A 179 0.20 -27.97 13.56
C GLN A 179 0.86 -28.40 12.24
N GLY A 180 0.09 -28.63 11.17
CA GLY A 180 0.62 -28.94 9.84
C GLY A 180 0.73 -30.43 9.57
#